data_AF-A0A149QPF1-F1
#
_entry.id   AF-A0A149QPF1-F1
#
_cell.length_a   1.000
_cell.length_b   1.000
_cell.length_c   1.000
_cell.angle_alpha   90.00
_cell.angle_beta   90.00
_cell.angle_gamma   90.00
#
_symmetry.space_group_name_H-M   'P 1'
#
loop_
_entity.id
_entity.type
_entity.pdbx_description
1 polymer ?
#
loop_
_entity_poly.entity_id
_entity_poly.type
_entity_poly.pdbx_seq_one_letter_code
_entity_poly.pdbx_strand_id
1 'polypeptide(L)'
;ILDEPTNHLDIDSRRALLDALNAYEGAVLLITHDRSLMELVADRLWLAADNTIVPFDGDMDDYARFVIERARGGTAAPSQRAAKEKRNKKDKKEKKKKS
;
A
#
# COMPACT_ATOMS: atom_id res chain seq x y z
N ILE A 1 -11.09 -3.59 13.05
CA ILE A 1 -11.09 -2.29 12.34
C ILE A 1 -10.62 -1.27 13.37
N LEU A 2 -9.40 -0.76 13.18
CA LEU A 2 -8.83 0.27 14.05
C LEU A 2 -8.93 1.58 13.28
N ASP A 3 -9.72 2.51 13.79
CA ASP A 3 -9.87 3.85 13.23
C ASP A 3 -9.05 4.81 14.10
N GLU A 4 -8.01 5.42 13.53
CA GLU A 4 -7.11 6.39 14.21
C GLU A 4 -6.44 5.93 15.53
N PRO A 5 -5.62 4.86 15.56
CA PRO A 5 -4.92 4.47 16.79
C PRO A 5 -3.83 5.47 17.21
N THR A 6 -3.37 6.35 16.32
CA THR A 6 -2.17 7.18 16.54
C THR A 6 -2.39 8.45 17.37
N ASN A 7 -3.63 8.83 17.69
CA ASN A 7 -3.88 10.15 18.27
C ASN A 7 -3.48 10.28 19.76
N HIS A 8 -3.08 9.19 20.44
CA HIS A 8 -2.61 9.22 21.84
C HIS A 8 -1.54 8.15 22.17
N LEU A 9 -0.85 7.57 21.19
CA LEU A 9 0.20 6.57 21.45
C LEU A 9 1.57 7.24 21.63
N ASP A 10 2.18 7.03 22.79
CA ASP A 10 3.59 7.30 23.04
C ASP A 10 4.49 6.41 22.16
N ILE A 11 5.79 6.75 22.09
CA ILE A 11 6.77 6.04 21.25
C ILE A 11 6.82 4.54 21.61
N ASP A 12 6.66 4.21 22.89
CA ASP A 12 6.72 2.84 23.38
C ASP A 12 5.49 2.03 22.95
N SER A 13 4.29 2.61 22.97
CA SER A 13 3.09 1.91 22.52
C SER A 13 3.07 1.70 21.00
N ARG A 14 3.69 2.59 20.22
CA ARG A 14 3.90 2.34 18.76
C ARG A 14 4.80 1.14 18.51
N ARG A 15 5.86 1.00 19.31
CA ARG A 15 6.77 -0.15 19.24
C ARG A 15 6.06 -1.45 19.62
N ALA A 16 5.28 -1.43 20.70
CA ALA A 16 4.47 -2.57 21.11
C ALA A 16 3.44 -2.96 20.03
N LEU A 17 2.82 -1.98 19.36
CA LEU A 17 1.91 -2.23 18.25
C LEU A 17 2.63 -2.86 17.05
N LEU A 18 3.81 -2.36 16.68
CA LEU A 18 4.64 -2.95 15.62
C LEU A 18 5.00 -4.40 15.92
N ASP A 19 5.47 -4.67 17.14
CA ASP A 19 5.87 -6.01 17.57
C ASP A 19 4.67 -6.96 17.59
N ALA A 20 3.51 -6.50 18.09
CA ALA A 20 2.28 -7.27 18.09
C ALA A 20 1.77 -7.57 16.68
N LEU A 21 1.85 -6.60 15.75
CA LEU A 21 1.45 -6.79 14.35
C LEU A 21 2.38 -7.77 13.62
N ASN A 22 3.69 -7.69 13.87
CA ASN A 22 4.68 -8.61 13.31
C ASN A 22 4.55 -10.03 13.87
N ALA A 23 4.15 -10.18 15.13
CA ALA A 23 3.96 -11.48 15.77
C ALA A 23 2.58 -12.11 15.49
N TYR A 24 1.67 -11.39 14.84
CA TYR A 24 0.31 -11.86 14.59
C TYR A 24 0.27 -12.74 13.33
N GLU A 25 -0.06 -14.02 13.49
CA GLU A 25 -0.15 -14.98 12.38
C GLU A 25 -1.43 -14.85 11.53
N GLY A 26 -2.36 -13.96 11.90
CA GLY A 26 -3.60 -13.71 11.17
C GLY A 26 -3.49 -12.57 10.15
N ALA A 27 -4.59 -12.31 9.44
CA ALA A 27 -4.67 -11.17 8.53
C ALA A 27 -5.09 -9.89 9.28
N VAL A 28 -4.35 -8.80 9.09
CA VAL A 28 -4.69 -7.49 9.64
C VAL A 28 -5.03 -6.52 8.51
N LEU A 29 -6.17 -5.83 8.64
CA LEU A 29 -6.51 -4.68 7.81
C LEU A 29 -6.22 -3.40 8.62
N LEU A 30 -5.20 -2.66 8.19
CA LEU A 30 -4.79 -1.40 8.79
C LEU A 30 -5.23 -0.22 7.92
N ILE A 31 -5.92 0.75 8.53
CA ILE A 31 -6.23 2.05 7.93
C ILE A 31 -5.52 3.08 8.81
N THR A 32 -4.59 3.83 8.23
CA THR A 32 -3.83 4.84 8.97
C THR A 32 -3.36 5.94 8.03
N HIS A 33 -3.16 7.13 8.59
CA HIS A 33 -2.47 8.23 7.93
C HIS A 33 -0.95 8.24 8.22
N ASP A 34 -0.45 7.31 9.04
CA ASP A 34 0.97 7.22 9.37
C ASP A 34 1.75 6.42 8.33
N ARG A 35 2.50 7.15 7.51
CA ARG A 35 3.35 6.59 6.47
C ARG A 35 4.44 5.66 7.03
N SER A 36 5.06 6.01 8.16
CA SER A 36 6.18 5.24 8.72
C SER A 36 5.69 3.89 9.24
N LEU A 37 4.48 3.85 9.83
CA LEU A 37 3.85 2.61 10.26
C LEU A 37 3.50 1.71 9.06
N MET A 38 2.95 2.28 7.99
CA MET A 38 2.66 1.52 6.77
C MET A 38 3.92 0.94 6.14
N GLU A 39 5.01 1.69 6.08
CA GLU A 39 6.30 1.22 5.53
C GLU A 39 6.90 0.05 6.33
N LEU A 40 6.62 -0.03 7.62
CA LEU A 40 7.19 -1.05 8.50
C LEU A 40 6.35 -2.34 8.59
N VAL A 41 5.03 -2.27 8.38
CA VAL A 41 4.09 -3.39 8.62
C VAL A 41 3.37 -3.87 7.36
N ALA A 42 3.19 -3.03 6.36
CA ALA A 42 2.33 -3.37 5.24
C ALA A 42 3.01 -4.36 4.28
N ASP A 43 2.49 -5.59 4.24
CA ASP A 43 2.89 -6.59 3.22
C ASP A 43 2.34 -6.25 1.83
N ARG A 44 1.16 -5.62 1.78
CA ARG A 44 0.42 -5.31 0.56
C ARG A 44 -0.35 -4.01 0.71
N LEU A 45 -0.31 -3.18 -0.33
CA LEU A 45 -1.09 -1.95 -0.40
C LEU A 45 -2.35 -2.14 -1.24
N TRP A 46 -3.44 -1.50 -0.81
CA TRP A 46 -4.70 -1.45 -1.53
C TRP A 46 -5.12 0.01 -1.67
N LEU A 47 -5.46 0.40 -2.90
CA LEU A 47 -5.87 1.75 -3.24
C LEU A 47 -7.39 1.83 -3.26
N ALA A 48 -7.96 2.57 -2.32
CA ALA A 48 -9.38 2.89 -2.27
C ALA A 48 -9.60 4.26 -2.94
N ALA A 49 -10.12 4.26 -4.17
CA ALA A 49 -10.42 5.47 -4.93
C ALA A 49 -11.49 5.19 -5.98
N ASP A 50 -12.21 6.22 -6.42
CA ASP A 50 -13.21 6.10 -7.50
C ASP A 50 -14.29 5.03 -7.22
N ASN A 51 -14.71 4.93 -5.96
CA ASN A 51 -15.67 3.94 -5.47
C ASN A 51 -15.25 2.48 -5.70
N THR A 52 -13.95 2.24 -5.92
CA THR A 52 -13.35 0.91 -6.06
C THR A 52 -12.17 0.75 -5.10
N ILE A 53 -11.87 -0.49 -4.74
CA ILE A 53 -10.64 -0.84 -4.03
C ILE A 53 -9.86 -1.80 -4.93
N VAL A 54 -8.64 -1.43 -5.30
CA VAL A 54 -7.77 -2.25 -6.15
C VAL A 54 -6.43 -2.49 -5.46
N PRO A 55 -5.80 -3.67 -5.63
CA PRO A 55 -4.44 -3.88 -5.17
C PRO A 55 -3.49 -2.86 -5.81
N PHE A 56 -2.60 -2.29 -4.99
CA PHE A 56 -1.56 -1.37 -5.42
C PHE A 56 -0.22 -2.10 -5.37
N ASP A 57 0.45 -2.17 -6.52
CA ASP A 57 1.62 -3.02 -6.75
C ASP A 57 2.97 -2.30 -6.51
N GLY A 58 2.92 -1.05 -6.01
CA GLY A 58 4.06 -0.19 -5.67
C GLY A 58 4.22 0.03 -4.16
N ASP A 59 5.22 0.80 -3.77
CA ASP A 59 5.51 1.16 -2.38
C ASP A 59 4.85 2.50 -1.96
N MET A 60 5.18 3.00 -0.76
CA MET A 60 4.65 4.28 -0.28
C MET A 60 5.17 5.49 -1.06
N ASP A 61 6.36 5.42 -1.67
CA ASP A 61 6.87 6.48 -2.55
C ASP A 61 6.12 6.49 -3.89
N ASP A 62 5.84 5.32 -4.47
CA ASP A 62 4.96 5.16 -5.62
C ASP A 62 3.57 5.71 -5.34
N TYR A 63 3.02 5.43 -4.17
CA TYR A 63 1.74 5.96 -3.75
C TYR A 63 1.76 7.49 -3.62
N ALA A 64 2.80 8.06 -2.99
CA ALA A 64 2.96 9.52 -2.89
C ALA A 64 3.04 10.17 -4.28
N ARG A 65 3.81 9.57 -5.20
CA ARG A 65 3.87 10.02 -6.60
C ARG A 65 2.51 9.93 -7.28
N PHE A 66 1.78 8.84 -7.08
CA PHE A 66 0.44 8.66 -7.62
C PHE A 66 -0.53 9.76 -7.15
N VAL A 67 -0.53 10.09 -5.85
CA VAL A 67 -1.40 11.14 -5.28
C VAL A 67 -1.06 12.51 -5.88
N ILE A 68 0.22 12.85 -6.01
CA ILE A 68 0.67 14.12 -6.60
C ILE A 68 0.27 14.21 -8.08
N GLU A 69 0.44 13.13 -8.84
CA GLU A 69 0.09 13.10 -10.27
C GLU A 69 -1.43 13.23 -10.47
N ARG A 70 -2.22 12.58 -9.61
CA ARG A 70 -3.68 12.69 -9.59
C ARG A 70 -4.14 14.11 -9.26
N ALA A 71 -3.51 14.76 -8.27
CA ALA A 71 -3.78 16.16 -7.93
C ALA A 71 -3.43 17.13 -9.09
N ARG A 72 -2.46 16.77 -9.92
CA ARG A 72 -2.07 17.52 -11.14
C ARG A 72 -2.97 17.26 -12.35
N GLY A 73 -4.06 16.49 -12.21
CA GLY A 73 -5.01 16.22 -13.28
C GLY A 73 -4.63 15.06 -14.22
N GLY A 74 -3.64 14.23 -13.85
CA GLY A 74 -3.29 13.00 -14.57
C GLY A 74 -4.36 11.92 -14.36
N THR A 75 -5.42 11.93 -15.15
CA THR A 75 -6.56 11.01 -15.02
C THR A 75 -6.30 9.66 -15.68
N ALA A 76 -5.52 8.80 -15.01
CA ALA A 76 -5.59 7.37 -15.25
C ALA A 76 -6.19 6.69 -14.01
N ALA A 77 -7.36 6.08 -14.19
CA ALA A 77 -8.06 5.39 -13.11
C ALA A 77 -7.17 4.30 -12.48
N PRO A 78 -7.26 4.07 -11.15
CA PRO A 78 -6.52 3.03 -10.43
C PRO A 78 -6.56 1.65 -11.12
N SER A 79 -7.74 1.29 -11.63
CA SER A 79 -8.00 0.05 -12.36
C SER A 79 -7.18 -0.10 -13.65
N GLN A 80 -6.95 1.01 -14.36
CA GLN A 80 -6.15 1.02 -15.59
C GLN A 80 -4.65 0.90 -15.31
N ARG A 81 -4.16 1.47 -14.19
CA ARG A 81 -2.76 1.32 -13.77
C ARG A 81 -2.46 -0.08 -13.24
N ALA A 82 -3.32 -0.64 -12.39
CA ALA A 82 -3.18 -2.01 -11.90
C ALA A 82 -3.14 -3.02 -13.06
N ALA A 83 -3.94 -2.80 -14.12
CA ALA A 83 -3.88 -3.61 -15.34
C ALA A 83 -2.55 -3.45 -16.11
N LYS A 84 -2.02 -2.23 -16.18
CA LYS A 84 -0.77 -1.91 -16.88
C LYS A 84 0.46 -2.47 -16.16
N GLU A 85 0.50 -2.42 -14.83
CA GLU A 85 1.57 -3.01 -14.01
C GLU A 85 1.55 -4.54 -14.05
N LYS A 86 0.37 -5.17 -13.97
CA LYS A 86 0.25 -6.64 -14.15
C LYS A 86 0.79 -7.09 -15.51
N ARG A 87 0.53 -6.31 -16.56
CA ARG A 87 1.05 -6.57 -17.92
C ARG A 87 2.58 -6.48 -17.94
N ASN A 88 3.14 -5.42 -17.35
CA ASN A 88 4.58 -5.20 -17.30
C ASN A 88 5.33 -6.26 -16.44
N LYS A 89 4.76 -6.69 -15.31
CA LYS A 89 5.29 -7.81 -14.49
C LYS A 89 5.25 -9.14 -15.27
N LYS A 90 4.20 -9.40 -16.07
CA LYS A 90 4.08 -10.62 -16.89
C LYS A 90 5.14 -10.66 -18.00
N ASP A 91 5.35 -9.54 -18.71
CA ASP A 91 6.37 -9.41 -19.75
C ASP A 91 7.80 -9.60 -19.21
N LYS A 92 8.08 -9.10 -18.00
CA LYS A 92 9.39 -9.27 -17.34
C LYS A 92 9.63 -10.72 -16.89
N LYS A 93 8.59 -11.43 -16.48
CA LYS A 93 8.67 -12.84 -16.03
C LYS A 93 8.83 -13.81 -17.22
N GLU A 94 8.28 -13.46 -18.38
CA GLU A 94 8.39 -14.26 -19.61
C GLU A 94 9.77 -14.15 -20.26
N LYS A 95 10.39 -12.96 -20.23
CA LYS A 95 11.79 -12.77 -20.66
C LYS A 95 12.80 -13.54 -19.81
N LYS A 96 12.53 -13.71 -18.50
CA LYS A 96 13.44 -14.41 -17.58
C LYS A 96 13.36 -15.94 -17.68
N LYS A 97 12.34 -16.50 -18.33
CA LYS A 97 12.19 -17.95 -18.58
C LYS A 97 12.75 -18.43 -19.92
N LYS A 98 13.07 -17.50 -20.83
CA LYS A 98 13.65 -17.78 -22.15
C LYS A 98 15.17 -17.56 -22.21
N SER A 99 15.81 -17.33 -21.06
CA SER A 99 17.24 -17.08 -20.94
C SER A 99 17.91 -18.09 -20.03
#